data_AF-A0A919VAT7-F1
#
_entry.id   AF-A0A919VAT7-F1
#
_cell.length_a   1.000
_cell.length_b   1.000
_cell.length_c   1.000
_cell.angle_alpha   90.00
_cell.angle_beta   90.00
_cell.angle_gamma   90.00
#
_symmetry.space_group_name_H-M   'P 1'
#
loop_
_entity.id
_entity.type
_entity.pdbx_description
1 polymer ?
#
loop_
_entity_poly.entity_id
_entity_poly.type
_entity_poly.pdbx_seq_one_letter_code
_entity_poly.pdbx_strand_id
1 'polypeptide(L)'
;MPPYLRIVNLIRTDISEGRLAPGDLLPSESELMRRHSVCRGTVRRAIAVLCRDGAIHTIHPEGSYVGSRSVPRRRLPRKYDLVAADLRQQIDSGRLPPGDRLPTEAELAKHYRVSQSTVQAAVALLRADHLVFTVLGRGVFVVDCRH
;
A
#
# COMPACT_ATOMS: atom_id res chain seq x y z
N MET A 1 27.02 19.87 5.45
CA MET A 1 26.35 19.29 4.27
C MET A 1 24.94 19.87 4.14
N PRO A 2 24.51 20.37 2.97
CA PRO A 2 23.17 20.95 2.75
C PRO A 2 22.02 19.98 3.10
N PRO A 3 20.91 20.45 3.71
CA PRO A 3 19.80 19.60 4.15
C PRO A 3 19.15 18.77 3.03
N TYR A 4 19.01 19.34 1.82
CA TYR A 4 18.42 18.60 0.69
C TYR A 4 19.32 17.46 0.21
N LEU A 5 20.65 17.63 0.28
CA LEU A 5 21.59 16.57 -0.09
C LEU A 5 21.54 15.39 0.89
N ARG A 6 21.22 15.63 2.17
CA ARG A 6 21.02 14.55 3.14
C ARG A 6 19.88 13.63 2.69
N ILE A 7 18.78 14.19 2.22
CA ILE A 7 17.62 13.44 1.71
C ILE A 7 17.99 12.68 0.43
N VAL A 8 18.70 13.33 -0.49
CA VAL A 8 19.16 12.69 -1.74
C VAL A 8 20.05 11.49 -1.44
N ASN A 9 21.06 11.66 -0.58
CA ASN A 9 21.97 10.57 -0.23
C ASN A 9 21.24 9.44 0.49
N LEU A 10 20.35 9.75 1.43
CA LEU A 10 19.57 8.73 2.13
C LEU A 10 18.73 7.89 1.16
N ILE A 11 18.01 8.53 0.24
CA ILE A 11 17.19 7.81 -0.75
C ILE A 11 18.07 6.99 -1.70
N ARG A 12 19.22 7.51 -2.13
CA ARG A 12 20.18 6.76 -2.95
C ARG A 12 20.70 5.52 -2.20
N THR A 13 21.06 5.69 -0.93
CA THR A 13 21.51 4.60 -0.07
C THR A 13 20.42 3.54 0.08
N ASP A 14 19.17 3.94 0.34
CA ASP A 14 18.03 3.02 0.43
C ASP A 14 17.78 2.24 -0.86
N ILE A 15 17.99 2.88 -2.03
CA ILE A 15 17.88 2.22 -3.33
C ILE A 15 19.04 1.23 -3.53
N SER A 16 20.27 1.65 -3.25
CA SER A 16 21.46 0.78 -3.42
C SER A 16 21.46 -0.42 -2.48
N GLU A 17 20.90 -0.26 -1.28
CA GLU A 17 20.79 -1.31 -0.27
C GLU A 17 19.53 -2.19 -0.47
N GLY A 18 18.73 -1.92 -1.50
CA GLY A 18 17.53 -2.69 -1.83
C GLY A 18 16.35 -2.48 -0.87
N ARG A 19 16.42 -1.50 0.04
CA ARG A 19 15.28 -1.08 0.87
C ARG A 19 14.18 -0.43 0.03
N LEU A 20 14.54 0.16 -1.10
CA LEU A 20 13.63 0.71 -2.10
C LEU A 20 13.93 0.10 -3.46
N ALA A 21 13.00 -0.71 -3.98
CA ALA A 21 13.14 -1.32 -5.29
C ALA A 21 12.68 -0.37 -6.41
N PRO A 22 13.22 -0.47 -7.63
CA PRO A 22 12.67 0.21 -8.80
C PRO A 22 11.18 -0.08 -8.95
N GLY A 23 10.37 0.97 -9.08
CA GLY A 23 8.91 0.90 -9.12
C GLY A 23 8.20 1.11 -7.77
N ASP A 24 8.92 1.13 -6.64
CA ASP A 24 8.35 1.44 -5.33
C ASP A 24 7.99 2.93 -5.20
N LEU A 25 6.99 3.25 -4.38
CA LEU A 25 6.62 4.63 -4.08
C LEU A 25 7.57 5.24 -3.04
N LEU A 26 8.08 6.43 -3.31
CA LEU A 26 8.78 7.24 -2.32
C LEU A 26 7.81 7.70 -1.21
N PRO A 27 8.30 7.90 0.02
CA PRO A 27 7.56 8.61 1.05
C PRO A 27 7.05 9.97 0.54
N SER A 28 5.80 10.33 0.86
CA SER A 28 5.19 11.60 0.42
C SER A 28 5.99 12.84 0.86
N GLU A 29 5.81 13.99 0.19
CA GLU A 29 6.47 15.25 0.58
C GLU A 29 6.27 15.55 2.07
N SER A 30 5.04 15.44 2.56
CA SER A 30 4.68 15.67 3.96
C SER A 30 5.37 14.70 4.91
N GLU A 31 5.57 13.45 4.49
CA GLU A 31 6.28 12.45 5.29
C GLU A 31 7.78 12.74 5.36
N LEU A 32 8.41 13.10 4.23
CA LEU A 32 9.81 13.51 4.21
C LEU A 32 10.06 14.77 5.04
N MET A 33 9.12 15.73 5.02
CA MET A 33 9.16 16.92 5.87
C MET A 33 9.16 16.54 7.36
N ARG A 34 8.22 15.66 7.77
CA ARG A 34 8.12 15.21 9.16
C ARG A 34 9.33 14.40 9.62
N ARG A 35 9.77 13.42 8.82
CA ARG A 35 10.87 12.51 9.18
C ARG A 35 12.21 13.20 9.32
N HIS A 36 12.47 14.19 8.47
CA HIS A 36 13.76 14.88 8.45
C HIS A 36 13.72 16.27 9.10
N SER A 37 12.56 16.68 9.64
CA SER A 37 12.33 18.01 10.22
C SER A 37 12.79 19.14 9.29
N VAL A 38 12.40 19.04 8.01
CA VAL A 38 12.79 19.98 6.95
C VAL A 38 11.58 20.70 6.36
N CYS A 39 11.82 21.89 5.82
CA CYS A 39 10.79 22.62 5.10
C CYS A 39 10.49 22.00 3.72
N ARG A 40 9.27 22.25 3.21
CA ARG A 40 8.82 21.77 1.90
C ARG A 40 9.77 22.14 0.76
N GLY A 41 10.36 23.35 0.78
CA GLY A 41 11.32 23.79 -0.23
C GLY A 41 12.58 22.91 -0.30
N THR A 42 13.02 22.38 0.83
CA THR A 42 14.16 21.45 0.91
C THR A 42 13.80 20.10 0.31
N VAL A 43 12.60 19.59 0.62
CA VAL A 43 12.09 18.32 0.07
C VAL A 43 11.89 18.43 -1.44
N ARG A 44 11.23 19.48 -1.93
CA ARG A 44 11.03 19.70 -3.38
C ARG A 44 12.35 19.82 -4.12
N ARG A 45 13.36 20.47 -3.52
CA ARG A 45 14.71 20.55 -4.10
C ARG A 45 15.38 19.16 -4.16
N ALA A 46 15.25 18.35 -3.12
CA ALA A 46 15.76 16.97 -3.12
C ALA A 46 15.08 16.10 -4.19
N ILE A 47 13.75 16.16 -4.27
CA ILE A 47 12.95 15.45 -5.30
C ILE A 47 13.37 15.90 -6.70
N ALA A 48 13.54 17.21 -6.94
CA ALA A 48 13.95 17.73 -8.23
C ALA A 48 15.34 17.22 -8.66
N VAL A 49 16.28 17.10 -7.71
CA VAL A 49 17.61 16.51 -7.96
C VAL A 49 17.46 15.03 -8.32
N LEU A 50 16.73 14.25 -7.53
CA LEU A 50 16.51 12.83 -7.79
C LEU A 50 15.79 12.56 -9.13
N CYS A 51 14.83 13.40 -9.50
CA CYS A 51 14.15 13.33 -10.80
C CYS A 51 15.11 13.61 -11.96
N ARG A 52 15.94 14.65 -11.82
CA ARG A 52 16.95 15.00 -12.84
C ARG A 52 17.96 13.87 -13.05
N ASP A 53 18.36 13.22 -11.96
CA ASP A 53 19.33 12.14 -11.98
C ASP A 53 18.73 10.80 -12.43
N GLY A 54 17.43 10.75 -12.75
CA GLY A 54 16.73 9.53 -13.18
C GLY A 54 16.50 8.50 -12.06
N ALA A 55 16.82 8.85 -10.82
CA ALA A 55 16.65 7.97 -9.66
C ALA A 55 15.18 7.82 -9.26
N ILE A 56 14.34 8.81 -9.55
CA ILE A 56 12.89 8.78 -9.33
C ILE A 56 12.14 9.45 -10.48
N HIS A 57 10.83 9.24 -10.55
CA HIS A 57 9.94 10.03 -11.40
C HIS A 57 8.62 10.34 -10.68
N THR A 58 8.04 11.50 -10.96
CA THR A 58 6.79 11.96 -10.32
C THR A 58 5.60 11.79 -11.26
N ILE A 59 4.50 11.23 -10.76
CA ILE A 59 3.20 11.15 -11.42
C ILE A 59 2.15 11.81 -10.55
N HIS A 60 1.39 12.73 -11.13
CA HIS A 60 0.25 13.32 -10.46
C HIS A 60 -1.01 12.48 -10.74
N PRO A 61 -1.87 12.17 -9.75
CA PRO A 61 -1.82 12.57 -8.32
C PRO A 61 -1.10 11.58 -7.39
N GLU A 62 -0.54 10.48 -7.90
CA GLU A 62 -0.12 9.31 -7.10
C GLU A 62 1.16 9.50 -6.28
N GLY A 63 2.06 10.40 -6.67
CA GLY A 63 3.30 10.69 -5.92
C GLY A 63 4.57 10.47 -6.74
N SER A 64 5.69 10.20 -6.06
CA SER A 64 6.99 9.95 -6.69
C SER A 64 7.37 8.49 -6.57
N TYR A 65 7.91 7.90 -7.63
CA TYR A 65 8.27 6.48 -7.73
C TYR A 65 9.77 6.33 -8.01
N VAL A 66 10.37 5.26 -7.50
CA VAL A 66 11.79 4.92 -7.71
C VAL A 66 12.01 4.42 -9.14
N GLY A 67 13.09 4.88 -9.76
CA GLY A 67 13.49 4.51 -11.11
C GLY A 67 12.91 5.41 -12.20
N SER A 68 13.22 5.06 -13.44
CA SER A 68 12.76 5.77 -14.63
C SER A 68 11.27 5.53 -14.90
N ARG A 69 10.67 6.42 -15.71
CA ARG A 69 9.26 6.31 -16.15
C ARG A 69 8.94 5.02 -16.94
N SER A 70 9.96 4.30 -17.39
CA SER A 70 9.86 3.00 -18.08
C SER A 70 9.72 1.80 -17.13
N VAL A 71 10.02 1.96 -15.84
CA VAL A 71 9.90 0.87 -14.86
C VAL A 71 8.41 0.66 -14.54
N PRO A 72 7.87 -0.57 -14.70
CA PRO A 72 6.49 -0.86 -14.32
C PRO A 72 6.31 -0.56 -12.82
N ARG A 73 5.30 0.26 -12.51
CA ARG A 73 5.04 0.66 -11.11
C ARG A 73 4.72 -0.58 -10.30
N ARG A 74 5.44 -0.75 -9.19
CA ARG A 74 5.02 -1.71 -8.18
C ARG A 74 3.80 -1.09 -7.53
N ARG A 75 2.60 -1.64 -7.79
CA ARG A 75 1.41 -1.24 -7.02
C ARG A 75 1.75 -1.47 -5.56
N LEU A 76 1.90 -0.39 -4.80
CA LEU A 76 1.93 -0.51 -3.36
C LEU A 76 0.70 -1.30 -2.94
N PRO A 77 0.83 -2.32 -2.07
CA PRO A 77 -0.32 -2.91 -1.44
C PRO A 77 -1.05 -1.77 -0.74
N ARG A 78 -2.23 -1.41 -1.25
CA ARG A 78 -3.09 -0.41 -0.61
C ARG A 78 -3.45 -0.96 0.76
N LYS A 79 -3.88 -0.11 1.71
CA LYS A 79 -4.24 -0.59 3.07
C LYS A 79 -5.24 -1.76 3.06
N TYR A 80 -6.05 -1.86 2.01
CA TYR A 80 -6.96 -2.98 1.81
C TYR A 80 -6.24 -4.31 1.48
N ASP A 81 -5.05 -4.29 0.88
CA ASP A 81 -4.28 -5.49 0.55
C ASP A 81 -3.75 -6.17 1.81
N LEU A 82 -3.38 -5.38 2.83
CA LEU A 82 -2.99 -5.91 4.15
C LEU A 82 -4.19 -6.58 4.84
N VAL A 83 -5.35 -5.90 4.84
CA VAL A 83 -6.59 -6.45 5.41
C VAL A 83 -7.02 -7.71 4.66
N ALA A 84 -6.94 -7.71 3.32
CA ALA A 84 -7.26 -8.87 2.51
C ALA A 84 -6.28 -10.02 2.78
N ALA A 85 -4.98 -9.76 2.85
CA ALA A 85 -3.97 -10.79 3.15
C ALA A 85 -4.22 -11.45 4.51
N ASP A 86 -4.51 -10.66 5.55
CA ASP A 86 -4.83 -11.20 6.87
C ASP A 86 -6.12 -12.03 6.86
N LEU A 87 -7.18 -11.54 6.20
CA LEU A 87 -8.42 -12.29 6.04
C LEU A 87 -8.22 -13.60 5.25
N ARG A 88 -7.39 -13.61 4.20
CA ARG A 88 -7.03 -14.85 3.48
C ARG A 88 -6.35 -15.83 4.42
N GLN A 89 -5.38 -15.35 5.21
CA GLN A 89 -4.69 -16.20 6.18
C GLN A 89 -5.66 -16.76 7.24
N GLN A 90 -6.66 -16.00 7.68
CA GLN A 90 -7.67 -16.47 8.62
C GLN A 90 -8.60 -17.55 8.00
N ILE A 91 -8.89 -17.45 6.70
CA ILE A 91 -9.64 -18.47 5.95
C ILE A 91 -8.78 -19.73 5.80
N ASP A 92 -7.54 -19.59 5.33
CA ASP A 92 -6.61 -20.72 5.10
C ASP A 92 -6.23 -21.46 6.37
N SER A 93 -6.08 -20.74 7.50
CA SER A 93 -5.82 -21.34 8.81
C SER A 93 -7.05 -22.00 9.44
N GLY A 94 -8.23 -21.89 8.82
CA GLY A 94 -9.48 -22.47 9.31
C GLY A 94 -10.11 -21.70 10.49
N ARG A 95 -9.58 -20.52 10.84
CA ARG A 95 -10.19 -19.64 11.85
C ARG A 95 -11.53 -19.09 11.37
N LEU A 96 -11.67 -18.89 10.07
CA LEU A 96 -12.92 -18.60 9.37
C LEU A 96 -13.27 -19.82 8.51
N PRO A 97 -14.10 -20.74 9.01
CA PRO A 97 -14.41 -21.95 8.26
C PRO A 97 -15.20 -21.62 6.97
N PRO A 98 -14.98 -22.38 5.89
CA PRO A 98 -15.77 -22.26 4.68
C PRO A 98 -17.26 -22.45 4.97
N GLY A 99 -18.10 -21.61 4.36
CA GLY A 99 -19.53 -21.54 4.62
C GLY A 99 -19.93 -20.64 5.78
N ASP A 100 -18.99 -20.18 6.60
CA ASP A 100 -19.29 -19.28 7.71
C ASP A 100 -19.42 -17.82 7.25
N ARG A 101 -20.15 -17.03 8.05
CA ARG A 101 -20.39 -15.63 7.76
C ARG A 101 -19.18 -14.80 8.16
N LEU A 102 -18.63 -14.05 7.21
CA LEU A 102 -17.60 -13.05 7.47
C LEU A 102 -18.17 -11.96 8.40
N PRO A 103 -17.40 -11.45 9.38
CA PRO A 103 -17.80 -10.27 10.14
C PRO A 103 -18.17 -9.12 9.20
N THR A 104 -19.11 -8.27 9.63
CA THR A 104 -19.58 -7.16 8.81
C THR A 104 -18.44 -6.18 8.51
N GLU A 105 -18.55 -5.45 7.40
CA GLU A 105 -17.53 -4.47 7.01
C GLU A 105 -17.27 -3.43 8.12
N ALA A 106 -18.30 -3.08 8.89
CA ALA A 106 -18.20 -2.16 10.01
C ALA A 106 -17.39 -2.75 11.19
N GLU A 107 -17.59 -4.03 11.51
CA GLU A 107 -16.83 -4.72 12.56
C GLU A 107 -15.35 -4.86 12.19
N LEU A 108 -15.08 -5.26 10.94
CA LEU A 108 -13.72 -5.34 10.41
C LEU A 108 -13.05 -3.95 10.39
N ALA A 109 -13.76 -2.90 10.00
CA ALA A 109 -13.23 -1.54 9.98
C ALA A 109 -12.79 -1.10 11.38
N LYS A 110 -13.60 -1.43 12.40
CA LYS A 110 -13.28 -1.16 13.81
C LYS A 110 -12.10 -1.99 14.29
N HIS A 111 -12.03 -3.27 13.92
CA HIS A 111 -10.96 -4.18 14.32
C HIS A 111 -9.59 -3.75 13.77
N TYR A 112 -9.51 -3.51 12.46
CA TYR A 112 -8.27 -3.09 11.79
C TYR A 112 -7.99 -1.59 11.89
N ARG A 113 -8.89 -0.81 12.53
CA ARG A 113 -8.81 0.66 12.62
C ARG A 113 -8.62 1.33 11.25
N VAL A 114 -9.35 0.85 10.24
CA VAL A 114 -9.35 1.37 8.87
C VAL A 114 -10.72 1.96 8.50
N SER A 115 -10.82 2.67 7.38
CA SER A 115 -12.12 3.13 6.87
C SER A 115 -12.94 1.95 6.35
N GLN A 116 -14.27 2.04 6.43
CA GLN A 116 -15.17 1.04 5.84
C GLN A 116 -14.91 0.85 4.34
N SER A 117 -14.60 1.92 3.62
CA SER A 117 -14.19 1.87 2.20
C SER A 117 -12.92 1.05 1.95
N THR A 118 -11.99 1.00 2.93
CA THR A 118 -10.79 0.15 2.85
C THR A 118 -11.16 -1.32 3.02
N VAL A 119 -12.06 -1.62 3.96
CA VAL A 119 -12.56 -3.00 4.15
C VAL A 119 -13.36 -3.47 2.95
N GLN A 120 -14.25 -2.62 2.41
CA GLN A 120 -15.03 -2.95 1.22
C GLN A 120 -14.12 -3.28 0.03
N ALA A 121 -13.02 -2.54 -0.15
CA ALA A 121 -12.02 -2.85 -1.17
C ALA A 121 -11.29 -4.19 -0.88
N ALA A 122 -11.01 -4.51 0.38
CA ALA A 122 -10.39 -5.78 0.77
C ALA A 122 -11.34 -6.96 0.50
N VAL A 123 -12.60 -6.84 0.88
CA VAL A 123 -13.66 -7.83 0.61
C VAL A 123 -13.88 -7.99 -0.90
N ALA A 124 -13.84 -6.90 -1.68
CA ALA A 124 -13.93 -6.97 -3.12
C ALA A 124 -12.78 -7.77 -3.75
N LEU A 125 -11.56 -7.67 -3.22
CA LEU A 125 -10.45 -8.51 -3.64
C LEU A 125 -10.64 -9.98 -3.27
N LEU A 126 -11.05 -10.27 -2.03
CA LEU A 126 -11.34 -11.66 -1.62
C LEU A 126 -12.43 -12.28 -2.50
N ARG A 127 -13.41 -11.47 -2.92
CA ARG A 127 -14.45 -11.88 -3.86
C ARG A 127 -13.91 -12.13 -5.26
N ALA A 128 -12.97 -11.29 -5.73
CA ALA A 128 -12.29 -11.48 -7.02
C ALA A 128 -11.44 -12.75 -7.02
N ASP A 129 -10.87 -13.12 -5.87
CA ASP A 129 -10.10 -14.35 -5.68
C ASP A 129 -10.98 -15.57 -5.37
N HIS A 130 -12.30 -15.43 -5.45
CA HIS A 130 -13.27 -16.52 -5.18
C HIS A 130 -13.18 -17.12 -3.77
N LEU A 131 -12.69 -16.37 -2.78
CA LEU A 131 -12.61 -16.81 -1.39
C LEU A 131 -13.86 -16.45 -0.57
N VAL A 132 -14.61 -15.44 -1.02
CA VAL A 132 -15.87 -15.02 -0.37
C VAL A 132 -16.94 -14.69 -1.41
N PHE A 133 -18.20 -14.89 -1.04
CA PHE A 133 -19.36 -14.53 -1.85
C PHE A 133 -20.35 -13.68 -1.04
N THR A 134 -21.06 -12.77 -1.72
CA THR A 134 -22.05 -11.92 -1.08
C THR A 134 -23.44 -12.47 -1.33
N VAL A 135 -24.21 -12.68 -0.27
CA VAL A 135 -25.64 -13.02 -0.34
C VAL A 135 -26.44 -11.76 -0.02
N LEU A 136 -27.26 -11.31 -0.98
CA LEU A 136 -28.08 -10.11 -0.84
C LEU A 136 -28.94 -10.20 0.43
N GLY A 137 -28.82 -9.21 1.30
CA GLY A 137 -29.56 -9.13 2.57
C GLY A 137 -29.06 -10.04 3.70
N ARG A 138 -28.07 -10.93 3.47
CA ARG A 138 -27.53 -11.83 4.50
C ARG A 138 -26.06 -11.60 4.84
N GLY A 139 -25.30 -10.92 3.98
CA GLY A 139 -23.91 -10.55 4.23
C GLY A 139 -22.91 -11.30 3.34
N VAL A 140 -21.66 -11.38 3.79
CA VAL A 140 -20.55 -12.02 3.07
C VAL A 140 -20.25 -13.36 3.73
N PHE A 141 -20.06 -14.40 2.92
CA PHE A 141 -19.81 -15.77 3.36
C PHE A 141 -18.52 -16.29 2.73
N VAL A 142 -17.77 -17.12 3.47
CA VAL A 142 -16.54 -17.75 2.98
C VAL A 142 -16.90 -18.87 2.01
N VAL A 143 -16.26 -18.91 0.85
CA VAL A 143 -16.46 -19.95 -0.17
C VAL A 143 -15.89 -21.27 0.33
N ASP A 144 -16.64 -22.35 0.14
CA ASP A 144 -16.14 -23.70 0.37
C ASP A 144 -15.33 -24.16 -0.85
N CYS A 145 -14.00 -24.04 -0.77
CA CYS A 145 -13.09 -24.68 -1.71
C CYS A 145 -12.84 -26.14 -1.29
N ARG A 146 -13.91 -26.93 -1.10
CA ARG A 146 -13.81 -28.39 -1.05
C ARG A 146 -14.23 -28.93 -2.41
N HIS A 147 -13.25 -29.21 -3.25
CA HIS A 147 -13.43 -29.99 -4.46
C HIS A 147 -12.50 -31.20 -4.47
#